data_AF-A0A8C3PY55-F1
#
_entry.id   AF-A0A8C3PY55-F1
#
_cell.length_a   1.000
_cell.length_b   1.000
_cell.length_c   1.000
_cell.angle_alpha   90.00
_cell.angle_beta   90.00
_cell.angle_gamma   90.00
#
_symmetry.space_group_name_H-M   'P 1'
#
loop_
_entity.id
_entity.type
_entity.pdbx_description
1 polymer ?
#
loop_
_entity_poly.entity_id
_entity_poly.type
_entity_poly.pdbx_seq_one_letter_code
_entity_poly.pdbx_strand_id
1 'polypeptide(L)'
;VKRELRDRGKKKLLEELGEGKLPYLTPADADFHHLQKTRYSKLIFRKSDTVPEELHQVVQEGFLTLRKHDCFFQDLVRIKGKDFFTPVSRILIGNPGCTYKYLNTRLFTVPWPTEGCEIKYCSSQIHDACKALIKLNDYLHIEAVKALQGQYLLDTKDIKDTSVIDREQNFATSLTEKGSFSKDQSSCYVPEDDYTSLNNRTSYNLTLLNYMDPLQMPYLKQEPYFGMGNMAVSWHHDENLVERSTVAVYSYSCEDSSAEETSDWNLKGRDPAVWHVGLKVAWDIETPGLAIPLRQGDFYLMLDDLNMTHQHCVLAGFSPRFSSTHRVADCSRGTLEYIFGQCELALQNLQTDPNSMALSLKSVETAVVKQVEEIHNEVEFEWLRQFWFQGKRYLKCTDWWLKPMAKLEEFWRKMEIMTSLALQEVRKKEQTEEQRNETISCLLLLLTERQRLRNEWTARCQSEPAESLPEEQKPECHPFWTNEESNMPLPFDLEEVIVHLQNLVQ
;
A
#
# COMPACT_ATOMS: atom_id res chain seq x y z
N VAL A 1 -17.58 3.39 4.81
CA VAL A 1 -18.21 3.37 3.47
C VAL A 1 -17.56 2.38 2.48
N LYS A 2 -16.44 2.68 1.79
CA LYS A 2 -15.90 1.81 0.70
C LYS A 2 -15.72 0.33 1.11
N ARG A 3 -15.16 0.04 2.28
CA ARG A 3 -14.95 -1.32 2.79
C ARG A 3 -16.26 -2.09 3.06
N GLU A 4 -17.28 -1.43 3.60
CA GLU A 4 -18.58 -2.06 3.91
C GLU A 4 -19.36 -2.40 2.64
N LEU A 5 -19.26 -1.55 1.61
CA LEU A 5 -19.82 -1.84 0.28
C LEU A 5 -19.18 -3.13 -0.31
N ARG A 6 -17.85 -3.29 -0.17
CA ARG A 6 -17.14 -4.51 -0.57
C ARG A 6 -17.57 -5.73 0.26
N ASP A 7 -17.67 -5.60 1.58
CA ASP A 7 -18.12 -6.71 2.45
C ASP A 7 -19.57 -7.13 2.15
N ARG A 8 -20.47 -6.17 1.85
CA ARG A 8 -21.85 -6.44 1.43
C ARG A 8 -21.91 -7.13 0.07
N GLY A 9 -21.11 -6.67 -0.90
CA GLY A 9 -20.97 -7.33 -2.20
C GLY A 9 -20.47 -8.76 -2.07
N LYS A 10 -19.48 -9.01 -1.19
CA LYS A 10 -18.95 -10.36 -0.93
C LYS A 10 -20.00 -11.28 -0.31
N LYS A 11 -20.77 -10.78 0.67
CA LYS A 11 -21.83 -11.58 1.31
C LYS A 11 -22.90 -11.98 0.30
N LYS A 12 -23.39 -11.01 -0.49
CA LYS A 12 -24.37 -11.25 -1.56
C LYS A 12 -23.86 -12.29 -2.56
N LEU A 13 -22.62 -12.16 -3.03
CA LEU A 13 -22.00 -13.09 -3.98
C LEU A 13 -21.88 -14.53 -3.44
N LEU A 14 -21.58 -14.70 -2.16
CA LEU A 14 -21.56 -16.02 -1.50
C LEU A 14 -22.98 -16.59 -1.32
N GLU A 15 -23.97 -15.75 -1.01
CA GLU A 15 -25.38 -16.14 -0.90
C GLU A 15 -25.96 -16.57 -2.26
N GLU A 16 -25.59 -15.91 -3.35
CA GLU A 16 -26.00 -16.26 -4.72
C GLU A 16 -25.30 -17.51 -5.26
N LEU A 17 -24.04 -17.76 -4.87
CA LEU A 17 -23.29 -18.97 -5.26
C LEU A 17 -23.73 -20.23 -4.50
N GLY A 18 -24.16 -20.09 -3.25
CA GLY A 18 -24.56 -21.21 -2.39
C GLY A 18 -23.40 -22.19 -2.14
N GLU A 19 -23.65 -23.49 -2.37
CA GLU A 19 -22.63 -24.55 -2.32
C GLU A 19 -21.94 -24.80 -3.69
N GLY A 20 -22.31 -24.03 -4.71
CA GLY A 20 -21.74 -24.16 -6.06
C GLY A 20 -20.28 -23.74 -6.14
N LYS A 21 -19.60 -24.17 -7.22
CA LYS A 21 -18.29 -23.64 -7.61
C LYS A 21 -18.37 -23.07 -9.02
N LEU A 22 -17.77 -21.91 -9.19
CA LEU A 22 -17.59 -21.25 -10.48
C LEU A 22 -16.46 -21.93 -11.26
N PRO A 23 -16.54 -21.98 -12.60
CA PRO A 23 -15.44 -22.46 -13.42
C PRO A 23 -14.23 -21.51 -13.35
N TYR A 24 -13.03 -22.06 -13.51
CA TYR A 24 -11.82 -21.28 -13.75
C TYR A 24 -10.96 -21.92 -14.83
N LEU A 25 -10.19 -21.11 -15.54
CA LEU A 25 -9.30 -21.55 -16.61
C LEU A 25 -7.83 -21.34 -16.24
N THR A 26 -7.00 -22.22 -16.81
CA THR A 26 -5.53 -22.25 -16.77
C THR A 26 -4.99 -22.22 -18.20
N PRO A 27 -3.69 -21.98 -18.44
CA PRO A 27 -3.13 -22.04 -19.79
C PRO A 27 -3.26 -23.41 -20.51
N ALA A 28 -3.68 -24.47 -19.82
CA ALA A 28 -3.98 -25.78 -20.43
C ALA A 28 -5.39 -25.85 -21.05
N ASP A 29 -6.29 -24.93 -20.68
CA ASP A 29 -7.67 -24.91 -21.15
C ASP A 29 -7.80 -24.14 -22.47
N ALA A 30 -8.49 -24.71 -23.46
CA ALA A 30 -8.55 -24.17 -24.83
C ALA A 30 -9.09 -22.72 -24.89
N ASP A 31 -10.07 -22.38 -24.05
CA ASP A 31 -10.71 -21.06 -24.02
C ASP A 31 -9.92 -20.01 -23.21
N PHE A 32 -8.82 -20.39 -22.54
CA PHE A 32 -8.06 -19.51 -21.64
C PHE A 32 -7.60 -18.22 -22.33
N HIS A 33 -7.00 -18.32 -23.52
CA HIS A 33 -6.52 -17.15 -24.25
C HIS A 33 -7.66 -16.25 -24.76
N HIS A 34 -8.82 -16.82 -25.09
CA HIS A 34 -10.00 -16.05 -25.47
C HIS A 34 -10.57 -15.29 -24.27
N LEU A 35 -10.72 -15.97 -23.12
CA LEU A 35 -11.19 -15.36 -21.87
C LEU A 35 -10.22 -14.28 -21.39
N GLN A 36 -8.91 -14.54 -21.42
CA GLN A 36 -7.89 -13.55 -21.05
C GLN A 36 -8.00 -12.31 -21.94
N LYS A 37 -8.07 -12.47 -23.27
CA LYS A 37 -8.19 -11.33 -24.20
C LYS A 37 -9.49 -10.54 -24.04
N THR A 38 -10.60 -11.18 -23.71
CA THR A 38 -11.94 -10.54 -23.69
C THR A 38 -12.36 -9.98 -22.32
N ARG A 39 -11.92 -10.59 -21.22
CA ARG A 39 -12.32 -10.19 -19.85
C ARG A 39 -11.17 -9.71 -18.98
N TYR A 40 -9.93 -10.13 -19.26
CA TYR A 40 -8.74 -9.83 -18.45
C TYR A 40 -7.62 -9.17 -19.27
N SER A 41 -7.94 -8.40 -20.32
CA SER A 41 -6.98 -7.85 -21.29
C SER A 41 -5.88 -6.98 -20.65
N LYS A 42 -6.24 -6.25 -19.60
CA LYS A 42 -5.33 -5.39 -18.81
C LYS A 42 -4.37 -6.17 -17.90
N LEU A 43 -4.42 -7.50 -17.90
CA LEU A 43 -3.42 -8.36 -17.25
C LEU A 43 -2.38 -8.83 -18.28
N ILE A 44 -1.15 -8.34 -18.12
CA ILE A 44 -0.02 -8.74 -18.95
C ILE A 44 0.84 -9.75 -18.18
N PHE A 45 1.10 -10.90 -18.79
CA PHE A 45 2.04 -11.90 -18.28
C PHE A 45 3.29 -11.95 -19.16
N ARG A 46 4.45 -12.17 -18.54
CA ARG A 46 5.76 -12.28 -19.17
C ARG A 46 6.56 -13.39 -18.48
N LYS A 47 7.14 -14.26 -19.29
CA LYS A 47 8.00 -15.34 -18.80
C LYS A 47 9.38 -14.81 -18.42
N SER A 48 10.10 -15.57 -17.59
CA SER A 48 11.48 -15.28 -17.19
C SER A 48 12.42 -14.97 -18.37
N ASP A 49 12.28 -15.66 -19.50
CA ASP A 49 13.08 -15.44 -20.73
C ASP A 49 13.08 -14.00 -21.29
N THR A 50 12.16 -13.14 -20.86
CA THR A 50 12.11 -11.72 -21.22
C THR A 50 12.97 -10.81 -20.33
N VAL A 51 13.40 -11.29 -19.16
CA VAL A 51 14.18 -10.56 -18.15
C VAL A 51 15.67 -10.88 -18.31
N PRO A 52 16.59 -9.89 -18.22
CA PRO A 52 18.02 -10.17 -18.31
C PRO A 52 18.52 -11.11 -17.19
N GLU A 53 19.37 -12.07 -17.55
CA GLU A 53 19.90 -13.07 -16.61
C GLU A 53 20.68 -12.42 -15.45
N GLU A 54 21.45 -11.36 -15.69
CA GLU A 54 22.14 -10.65 -14.60
C GLU A 54 21.16 -9.99 -13.62
N LEU A 55 19.98 -9.56 -14.11
CA LEU A 55 18.92 -9.00 -13.26
C LEU A 55 18.23 -10.10 -12.45
N HIS A 56 17.98 -11.27 -13.04
CA HIS A 56 17.52 -12.46 -12.31
C HIS A 56 18.47 -12.80 -11.16
N GLN A 57 19.77 -12.92 -11.43
CA GLN A 57 20.77 -13.29 -10.44
C GLN A 57 20.77 -12.33 -9.24
N VAL A 58 20.93 -11.02 -9.47
CA VAL A 58 21.06 -10.04 -8.36
C VAL A 58 19.76 -9.87 -7.57
N VAL A 59 18.60 -10.02 -8.20
CA VAL A 59 17.29 -9.94 -7.51
C VAL A 59 17.05 -11.18 -6.65
N GLN A 60 17.33 -12.36 -7.18
CA GLN A 60 17.15 -13.63 -6.45
C GLN A 60 18.13 -13.73 -5.28
N GLU A 61 19.41 -13.36 -5.48
CA GLU A 61 20.38 -13.22 -4.40
C GLU A 61 19.96 -12.17 -3.36
N GLY A 62 19.38 -11.05 -3.81
CA GLY A 62 18.81 -10.01 -2.94
C GLY A 62 17.69 -10.54 -2.03
N PHE A 63 16.75 -11.32 -2.56
CA PHE A 63 15.70 -11.97 -1.76
C PHE A 63 16.26 -12.94 -0.72
N LEU A 64 17.19 -13.81 -1.12
CA LEU A 64 17.83 -14.78 -0.22
C LEU A 64 18.65 -14.06 0.86
N THR A 65 19.32 -12.96 0.51
CA THR A 65 20.07 -12.10 1.43
C THR A 65 19.17 -11.43 2.47
N LEU A 66 18.04 -10.84 2.05
CA LEU A 66 17.07 -10.23 2.96
C LEU A 66 16.43 -11.28 3.88
N ARG A 67 16.18 -12.50 3.40
CA ARG A 67 15.71 -13.62 4.25
C ARG A 67 16.78 -14.04 5.26
N LYS A 68 18.04 -14.13 4.84
CA LYS A 68 19.18 -14.52 5.70
C LYS A 68 19.46 -13.51 6.84
N HIS A 69 19.09 -12.25 6.66
CA HIS A 69 19.20 -11.20 7.69
C HIS A 69 17.88 -10.99 8.47
N ASP A 70 16.95 -11.94 8.42
CA ASP A 70 15.64 -11.90 9.09
C ASP A 70 14.84 -10.61 8.82
N CYS A 71 14.93 -10.06 7.60
CA CYS A 71 14.30 -8.79 7.25
C CYS A 71 12.81 -8.92 6.88
N PHE A 72 12.25 -10.14 6.83
CA PHE A 72 10.85 -10.41 6.48
C PHE A 72 10.02 -10.74 7.73
N PHE A 73 8.94 -10.01 7.95
CA PHE A 73 8.11 -10.11 9.16
C PHE A 73 6.64 -10.40 8.83
N GLN A 74 5.96 -11.23 9.60
CA GLN A 74 4.51 -11.33 9.50
C GLN A 74 3.87 -10.09 10.11
N ASP A 75 3.02 -9.40 9.35
CA ASP A 75 2.34 -8.21 9.85
C ASP A 75 1.16 -8.59 10.75
N LEU A 76 1.09 -7.99 11.94
CA LEU A 76 -0.07 -8.05 12.84
C LEU A 76 -1.11 -7.01 12.39
N VAL A 77 -2.11 -7.45 11.65
CA VAL A 77 -3.09 -6.60 10.95
C VAL A 77 -4.50 -6.76 11.53
N ARG A 78 -5.37 -5.76 11.32
CA ARG A 78 -6.72 -5.73 11.90
C ARG A 78 -7.83 -5.87 10.86
N ILE A 79 -8.61 -6.95 10.94
CA ILE A 79 -9.80 -7.18 10.11
C ILE A 79 -11.00 -7.40 11.01
N LYS A 80 -12.07 -6.60 10.80
CA LYS A 80 -13.35 -6.70 11.51
C LYS A 80 -13.18 -6.74 13.05
N GLY A 81 -12.33 -5.85 13.57
CA GLY A 81 -12.04 -5.73 15.00
C GLY A 81 -11.16 -6.85 15.59
N LYS A 82 -10.67 -7.80 14.78
CA LYS A 82 -9.77 -8.86 15.22
C LYS A 82 -8.37 -8.65 14.66
N ASP A 83 -7.37 -8.82 15.52
CA ASP A 83 -5.96 -8.84 15.14
C ASP A 83 -5.55 -10.26 14.76
N PHE A 84 -4.73 -10.39 13.72
CA PHE A 84 -4.21 -11.67 13.22
C PHE A 84 -2.93 -11.45 12.42
N PHE A 85 -2.09 -12.49 12.36
CA PHE A 85 -0.89 -12.48 11.54
C PHE A 85 -1.20 -12.77 10.07
N THR A 86 -0.51 -12.06 9.19
CA THR A 86 -0.49 -12.42 7.76
C THR A 86 0.29 -13.72 7.55
N PRO A 87 -0.22 -14.71 6.79
CA PRO A 87 0.52 -15.96 6.53
C PRO A 87 1.86 -15.73 5.82
N VAL A 88 1.90 -14.67 5.02
CA VAL A 88 3.05 -14.19 4.25
C VAL A 88 3.87 -13.20 5.09
N SER A 89 5.17 -13.43 5.21
CA SER A 89 6.12 -12.48 5.79
C SER A 89 6.52 -11.42 4.76
N ARG A 90 6.72 -10.17 5.20
CA ARG A 90 6.88 -9.01 4.32
C ARG A 90 7.99 -8.05 4.73
N ILE A 91 8.43 -7.27 3.75
CA ILE A 91 9.24 -6.05 3.92
C ILE A 91 8.82 -5.03 2.87
N LEU A 92 8.76 -3.75 3.26
CA LEU A 92 8.54 -2.64 2.33
C LEU A 92 9.90 -2.02 1.97
N ILE A 93 10.23 -1.95 0.68
CA ILE A 93 11.43 -1.27 0.18
C ILE A 93 10.99 -0.19 -0.81
N GLY A 94 11.62 0.99 -0.82
CA GLY A 94 11.17 2.07 -1.69
C GLY A 94 11.90 3.39 -1.47
N ASN A 95 11.28 4.49 -1.95
CA ASN A 95 11.82 5.84 -1.79
C ASN A 95 11.98 6.22 -0.31
N PRO A 96 13.06 6.94 0.06
CA PRO A 96 13.23 7.51 1.40
C PRO A 96 11.99 8.28 1.88
N GLY A 97 11.59 8.04 3.12
CA GLY A 97 10.46 8.72 3.75
C GLY A 97 9.07 8.33 3.24
N CYS A 98 8.94 7.37 2.32
CA CYS A 98 7.64 6.88 1.86
C CYS A 98 7.05 5.80 2.79
N THR A 99 5.73 5.66 2.75
CA THR A 99 5.00 4.64 3.53
C THR A 99 3.89 4.02 2.70
N TYR A 100 3.46 2.81 3.06
CA TYR A 100 2.35 2.11 2.41
C TYR A 100 1.37 1.58 3.45
N LYS A 101 0.12 2.05 3.43
CA LYS A 101 -0.91 1.65 4.40
C LYS A 101 -1.87 0.63 3.80
N TYR A 102 -2.00 -0.51 4.48
CA TYR A 102 -2.96 -1.57 4.13
C TYR A 102 -3.52 -2.22 5.39
N LEU A 103 -4.80 -2.64 5.39
CA LEU A 103 -5.43 -3.32 6.55
C LEU A 103 -5.25 -2.62 7.92
N ASN A 104 -5.20 -1.28 7.89
CA ASN A 104 -4.92 -0.38 9.03
C ASN A 104 -3.51 -0.50 9.67
N THR A 105 -2.55 -1.07 8.96
CA THR A 105 -1.12 -1.04 9.31
C THR A 105 -0.36 -0.22 8.27
N ARG A 106 0.40 0.79 8.71
CA ARG A 106 1.29 1.60 7.86
C ARG A 106 2.69 0.98 7.87
N LEU A 107 3.11 0.44 6.74
CA LEU A 107 4.47 -0.04 6.53
C LEU A 107 5.39 1.14 6.19
N PHE A 108 6.61 1.12 6.70
CA PHE A 108 7.64 2.14 6.50
C PHE A 108 8.73 1.57 5.59
N THR A 109 9.20 2.34 4.59
CA THR A 109 10.19 1.83 3.63
C THR A 109 11.54 1.63 4.30
N VAL A 110 12.13 0.44 4.16
CA VAL A 110 13.60 0.33 4.14
C VAL A 110 14.04 0.99 2.83
N PRO A 111 14.72 2.15 2.88
CA PRO A 111 14.88 2.95 1.68
C PRO A 111 15.90 2.31 0.74
N TRP A 112 15.67 2.36 -0.56
CA TRP A 112 16.67 1.99 -1.57
C TRP A 112 17.67 3.14 -1.80
N PRO A 113 18.88 2.85 -2.33
CA PRO A 113 19.86 3.91 -2.64
C PRO A 113 19.26 4.96 -3.57
N THR A 114 19.24 6.22 -3.11
CA THR A 114 18.67 7.36 -3.84
C THR A 114 19.69 8.50 -3.83
N GLU A 115 19.86 9.19 -4.96
CA GLU A 115 20.81 10.31 -5.06
C GLU A 115 20.49 11.40 -4.02
N GLY A 116 21.53 11.95 -3.38
CA GLY A 116 21.40 12.93 -2.31
C GLY A 116 20.93 12.39 -0.95
N CYS A 117 20.61 11.09 -0.82
CA CYS A 117 20.20 10.49 0.45
C CYS A 117 21.26 9.51 0.99
N GLU A 118 21.92 9.88 2.10
CA GLU A 118 22.79 8.96 2.84
C GLU A 118 21.93 8.01 3.68
N ILE A 119 22.07 6.70 3.43
CA ILE A 119 21.31 5.64 4.11
C ILE A 119 22.29 4.71 4.81
N LYS A 120 22.14 4.56 6.12
CA LYS A 120 22.89 3.61 6.93
C LYS A 120 22.11 2.30 7.04
N TYR A 121 22.66 1.25 6.43
CA TYR A 121 22.14 -0.11 6.49
C TYR A 121 22.90 -0.90 7.56
N CYS A 122 22.26 -1.92 8.15
CA CYS A 122 22.88 -2.77 9.16
C CYS A 122 23.93 -3.75 8.57
N SER A 123 23.93 -3.93 7.25
CA SER A 123 24.88 -4.75 6.49
C SER A 123 24.99 -4.21 5.06
N SER A 124 26.19 -4.26 4.46
CA SER A 124 26.38 -3.92 3.04
C SER A 124 25.58 -4.84 2.11
N GLN A 125 25.34 -6.09 2.53
CA GLN A 125 24.54 -7.04 1.77
C GLN A 125 23.06 -6.61 1.69
N ILE A 126 22.55 -5.91 2.71
CA ILE A 126 21.19 -5.34 2.69
C ILE A 126 21.12 -4.12 1.75
N HIS A 127 22.16 -3.28 1.74
CA HIS A 127 22.30 -2.21 0.73
C HIS A 127 22.27 -2.79 -0.68
N ASP A 128 23.04 -3.84 -0.96
CA ASP A 128 23.14 -4.43 -2.29
C ASP A 128 21.83 -5.12 -2.72
N ALA A 129 21.11 -5.74 -1.79
CA ALA A 129 19.75 -6.24 -2.04
C ALA A 129 18.76 -5.10 -2.37
N CYS A 130 18.79 -3.99 -1.64
CA CYS A 130 17.96 -2.82 -1.95
C CYS A 130 18.34 -2.19 -3.30
N LYS A 131 19.64 -2.22 -3.65
CA LYS A 131 20.18 -1.78 -4.95
C LYS A 131 19.75 -2.68 -6.11
N ALA A 132 19.60 -3.99 -5.89
CA ALA A 132 19.01 -4.89 -6.88
C ALA A 132 17.52 -4.61 -7.11
N LEU A 133 16.79 -4.24 -6.05
CA LEU A 133 15.35 -3.98 -6.13
C LEU A 133 14.99 -2.65 -6.80
N ILE A 134 15.81 -1.59 -6.67
CA ILE A 134 15.63 -0.38 -7.51
C ILE A 134 15.94 -0.67 -8.98
N LYS A 135 16.96 -1.46 -9.32
CA LYS A 135 17.19 -1.89 -10.72
C LYS A 135 16.00 -2.67 -11.31
N LEU A 136 15.39 -3.52 -10.51
CA LEU A 136 14.16 -4.23 -10.89
C LEU A 136 12.98 -3.28 -11.06
N ASN A 137 12.88 -2.25 -10.21
CA ASN A 137 11.89 -1.18 -10.31
C ASN A 137 11.99 -0.44 -11.65
N ASP A 138 13.20 -0.07 -12.05
CA ASP A 138 13.47 0.63 -13.32
C ASP A 138 13.12 -0.25 -14.53
N TYR A 139 13.50 -1.53 -14.50
CA TYR A 139 13.16 -2.49 -15.56
C TYR A 139 11.63 -2.67 -15.69
N LEU A 140 10.94 -2.91 -14.56
CA LEU A 140 9.48 -3.10 -14.56
C LEU A 140 8.72 -1.82 -14.91
N HIS A 141 9.26 -0.64 -14.60
CA HIS A 141 8.73 0.65 -15.05
C HIS A 141 8.74 0.72 -16.59
N ILE A 142 9.89 0.41 -17.21
CA ILE A 142 10.05 0.40 -18.67
C ILE A 142 9.07 -0.59 -19.33
N GLU A 143 8.93 -1.80 -18.78
CA GLU A 143 7.99 -2.79 -19.32
C GLU A 143 6.52 -2.37 -19.15
N ALA A 144 6.16 -1.71 -18.05
CA ALA A 144 4.82 -1.17 -17.86
C ALA A 144 4.49 0.01 -18.79
N VAL A 145 5.46 0.90 -19.04
CA VAL A 145 5.35 1.98 -20.03
C VAL A 145 5.08 1.40 -21.42
N LYS A 146 5.87 0.41 -21.86
CA LYS A 146 5.66 -0.30 -23.13
C LYS A 146 4.28 -0.98 -23.20
N ALA A 147 3.88 -1.66 -22.13
CA ALA A 147 2.63 -2.41 -22.08
C ALA A 147 1.40 -1.49 -22.19
N LEU A 148 1.38 -0.37 -21.46
CA LEU A 148 0.33 0.64 -21.56
C LEU A 148 0.31 1.31 -22.95
N GLN A 149 1.46 1.68 -23.51
CA GLN A 149 1.53 2.21 -24.88
C GLN A 149 0.96 1.22 -25.92
N GLY A 150 1.27 -0.07 -25.77
CA GLY A 150 0.69 -1.13 -26.58
C GLY A 150 -0.84 -1.21 -26.47
N GLN A 151 -1.39 -1.04 -25.26
CA GLN A 151 -2.84 -1.02 -25.04
C GLN A 151 -3.51 0.18 -25.71
N TYR A 152 -2.99 1.41 -25.52
CA TYR A 152 -3.54 2.61 -26.16
C TYR A 152 -3.56 2.52 -27.70
N LEU A 153 -2.54 1.88 -28.30
CA LEU A 153 -2.48 1.65 -29.74
C LEU A 153 -3.49 0.62 -30.25
N LEU A 154 -3.91 -0.34 -29.42
CA LEU A 154 -4.99 -1.27 -29.74
C LEU A 154 -6.35 -0.58 -29.61
N ASP A 155 -6.61 0.07 -28.48
CA ASP A 155 -7.87 0.78 -28.22
C ASP A 155 -8.14 1.86 -29.30
N THR A 156 -7.10 2.58 -29.74
CA THR A 156 -7.21 3.58 -30.82
C THR A 156 -7.49 2.96 -32.19
N LYS A 157 -7.05 1.72 -32.44
CA LYS A 157 -7.38 0.98 -33.68
C LYS A 157 -8.82 0.51 -33.65
N ASP A 158 -9.28 -0.09 -32.56
CA ASP A 158 -10.67 -0.54 -32.42
C ASP A 158 -11.66 0.63 -32.56
N ILE A 159 -11.34 1.82 -32.04
CA ILE A 159 -12.15 3.05 -32.25
C ILE A 159 -12.17 3.48 -33.73
N LYS A 160 -11.06 3.36 -34.46
CA LYS A 160 -10.99 3.68 -35.89
C LYS A 160 -11.74 2.67 -36.74
N ASP A 161 -11.57 1.37 -36.49
CA ASP A 161 -12.26 0.32 -37.24
C ASP A 161 -13.78 0.35 -36.96
N THR A 162 -14.21 0.72 -35.74
CA THR A 162 -15.64 0.93 -35.42
C THR A 162 -16.24 2.16 -36.12
N SER A 163 -15.43 3.19 -36.43
CA SER A 163 -15.90 4.43 -37.08
C SER A 163 -15.82 4.40 -38.62
N VAL A 164 -15.31 3.33 -39.22
CA VAL A 164 -15.21 3.15 -40.69
C VAL A 164 -16.44 2.47 -41.30
N ILE A 165 -17.34 1.90 -40.49
CA ILE A 165 -18.52 1.14 -41.00
C ILE A 165 -19.67 2.04 -41.47
N ASP A 166 -19.70 3.33 -41.13
CA ASP A 166 -20.85 4.22 -41.44
C ASP A 166 -20.45 5.49 -42.21
N ARG A 167 -19.91 5.32 -43.44
CA ARG A 167 -19.83 6.42 -44.43
C ARG A 167 -19.60 6.02 -45.90
N GLU A 168 -20.53 5.26 -46.48
CA GLU A 168 -20.79 5.34 -47.92
C GLU A 168 -21.96 6.28 -48.20
N GLN A 169 -21.68 7.49 -48.71
CA GLN A 169 -22.31 8.04 -49.94
C GLN A 169 -21.83 9.46 -50.28
N ASN A 170 -21.25 9.57 -51.49
CA ASN A 170 -21.36 10.68 -52.45
C ASN A 170 -21.12 12.13 -52.00
N PHE A 171 -20.05 12.75 -52.54
CA PHE A 171 -20.16 13.57 -53.75
C PHE A 171 -18.78 13.72 -54.45
N ALA A 172 -18.79 13.95 -55.77
CA ALA A 172 -17.60 13.90 -56.63
C ALA A 172 -17.15 15.28 -57.15
N THR A 173 -16.08 15.28 -57.97
CA THR A 173 -15.47 16.40 -58.75
C THR A 173 -14.73 17.50 -57.94
N SER A 174 -13.53 17.98 -58.33
CA SER A 174 -12.66 17.66 -59.49
C SER A 174 -11.26 18.34 -59.43
N LEU A 175 -10.21 17.68 -59.99
CA LEU A 175 -8.94 18.26 -60.53
C LEU A 175 -7.95 18.92 -59.50
N THR A 176 -6.63 19.16 -59.68
CA THR A 176 -5.43 18.57 -60.38
C THR A 176 -4.17 19.31 -59.83
N GLU A 177 -2.90 18.84 -59.79
CA GLU A 177 -2.21 17.58 -60.16
C GLU A 177 -0.88 17.40 -59.34
N LYS A 178 -0.01 16.43 -59.71
CA LYS A 178 1.47 16.27 -59.50
C LYS A 178 2.20 17.26 -58.56
N GLY A 179 3.06 16.89 -57.59
CA GLY A 179 3.96 15.75 -57.31
C GLY A 179 4.96 16.24 -56.21
N SER A 180 5.85 15.49 -55.53
CA SER A 180 6.57 14.23 -55.78
C SER A 180 6.94 13.51 -54.44
N PHE A 181 7.73 12.43 -54.49
CA PHE A 181 7.94 11.44 -53.41
C PHE A 181 9.03 11.75 -52.35
N SER A 182 8.88 11.06 -51.18
CA SER A 182 9.90 10.70 -50.17
C SER A 182 10.32 11.82 -49.17
N LYS A 183 10.60 11.56 -47.88
CA LYS A 183 10.86 10.28 -47.18
C LYS A 183 10.61 10.37 -45.66
N ASP A 184 10.35 9.22 -45.03
CA ASP A 184 10.53 8.83 -43.62
C ASP A 184 10.68 9.93 -42.52
N GLN A 185 9.62 10.09 -41.71
CA GLN A 185 9.74 10.36 -40.26
C GLN A 185 8.43 10.05 -39.52
N SER A 186 8.13 8.76 -39.30
CA SER A 186 7.04 8.34 -38.42
C SER A 186 7.44 8.45 -36.95
N SER A 187 7.67 9.67 -36.48
CA SER A 187 7.69 9.96 -35.04
C SER A 187 6.27 9.74 -34.50
N CYS A 188 6.09 8.73 -33.65
CA CYS A 188 4.87 8.57 -32.86
C CYS A 188 4.83 9.67 -31.79
N TYR A 189 4.41 10.87 -32.18
CA TYR A 189 4.10 11.95 -31.25
C TYR A 189 2.89 11.55 -30.39
N VAL A 190 3.19 10.99 -29.22
CA VAL A 190 2.27 10.95 -28.09
C VAL A 190 2.14 12.40 -27.57
N PRO A 191 0.92 12.93 -27.34
CA PRO A 191 0.75 14.25 -26.75
C PRO A 191 1.47 14.38 -25.39
N GLU A 192 1.97 15.57 -25.06
CA GLU A 192 2.69 15.83 -23.80
C GLU A 192 1.86 15.40 -22.56
N ASP A 193 0.56 15.71 -22.56
CA ASP A 193 -0.38 15.32 -21.49
C ASP A 193 -0.46 13.79 -21.28
N ASP A 194 -0.42 13.00 -22.36
CA ASP A 194 -0.46 11.54 -22.29
C ASP A 194 0.86 10.97 -21.73
N TYR A 195 2.01 11.59 -22.05
CA TYR A 195 3.30 11.17 -21.51
C TYR A 195 3.39 11.39 -20.00
N THR A 196 2.93 12.55 -19.51
CA THR A 196 2.84 12.82 -18.07
C THR A 196 1.84 11.89 -17.37
N SER A 197 0.68 11.62 -17.98
CA SER A 197 -0.30 10.66 -17.45
C SER A 197 0.25 9.24 -17.36
N LEU A 198 1.02 8.81 -18.37
CA LEU A 198 1.66 7.50 -18.42
C LEU A 198 2.72 7.36 -17.31
N ASN A 199 3.61 8.35 -17.19
CA ASN A 199 4.68 8.33 -16.20
C ASN A 199 4.12 8.30 -14.76
N ASN A 200 3.05 9.04 -14.49
CA ASN A 200 2.39 9.04 -13.19
C ASN A 200 1.77 7.68 -12.82
N ARG A 201 1.38 6.85 -13.81
CA ARG A 201 0.80 5.51 -13.58
C ARG A 201 1.85 4.40 -13.47
N THR A 202 3.11 4.65 -13.84
CA THR A 202 4.19 3.65 -13.84
C THR A 202 5.40 4.02 -12.96
N SER A 203 5.45 5.23 -12.41
CA SER A 203 6.52 5.70 -11.51
C SER A 203 6.44 5.02 -10.13
N TYR A 204 6.82 3.75 -10.06
CA TYR A 204 6.80 2.97 -8.84
C TYR A 204 7.71 3.58 -7.78
N ASN A 205 7.12 4.01 -6.67
CA ASN A 205 7.80 4.67 -5.56
C ASN A 205 8.16 3.70 -4.42
N LEU A 206 7.68 2.46 -4.48
CA LEU A 206 8.03 1.37 -3.58
C LEU A 206 7.68 0.00 -4.16
N THR A 207 8.19 -1.03 -3.50
CA THR A 207 7.79 -2.42 -3.66
C THR A 207 7.49 -3.07 -2.31
N LEU A 208 6.38 -3.82 -2.27
CA LEU A 208 6.06 -4.69 -1.14
C LEU A 208 6.57 -6.10 -1.46
N LEU A 209 7.62 -6.51 -0.77
CA LEU A 209 8.17 -7.84 -0.88
C LEU A 209 7.37 -8.81 -0.01
N ASN A 210 7.17 -10.01 -0.54
CA ASN A 210 6.45 -11.11 0.10
C ASN A 210 7.35 -12.34 0.13
N TYR A 211 7.33 -13.08 1.23
CA TYR A 211 7.95 -14.39 1.38
C TYR A 211 7.00 -15.35 2.11
N MET A 212 6.92 -16.60 1.68
CA MET A 212 6.21 -17.66 2.40
C MET A 212 6.84 -19.03 2.14
N ASP A 213 6.92 -19.86 3.18
CA ASP A 213 7.19 -21.29 3.09
C ASP A 213 5.87 -22.06 3.35
N PRO A 214 5.28 -22.73 2.33
CA PRO A 214 4.06 -23.52 2.53
C PRO A 214 4.20 -24.63 3.58
N LEU A 215 5.39 -25.22 3.75
CA LEU A 215 5.62 -26.30 4.71
C LEU A 215 5.62 -25.78 6.16
N GLN A 216 6.00 -24.52 6.36
CA GLN A 216 5.98 -23.86 7.68
C GLN A 216 4.64 -23.15 7.95
N MET A 217 3.70 -23.17 7.00
CA MET A 217 2.45 -22.40 7.06
C MET A 217 1.21 -23.28 6.84
N PRO A 218 0.88 -24.20 7.76
CA PRO A 218 -0.16 -25.22 7.56
C PRO A 218 -1.60 -24.65 7.52
N TYR A 219 -1.83 -23.41 7.94
CA TYR A 219 -3.16 -22.82 8.13
C TYR A 219 -3.67 -22.00 6.93
N LEU A 220 -3.35 -22.41 5.71
CA LEU A 220 -3.83 -21.74 4.49
C LEU A 220 -5.33 -21.94 4.27
N LYS A 221 -6.01 -20.89 3.81
CA LYS A 221 -7.45 -20.94 3.52
C LYS A 221 -7.68 -21.48 2.11
N GLN A 222 -8.68 -22.35 1.97
CA GLN A 222 -9.17 -22.75 0.64
C GLN A 222 -9.79 -21.55 -0.08
N GLU A 223 -9.54 -21.47 -1.39
CA GLU A 223 -10.18 -20.52 -2.28
C GLU A 223 -11.70 -20.82 -2.35
N PRO A 224 -12.57 -19.83 -2.05
CA PRO A 224 -13.97 -20.10 -1.72
C PRO A 224 -14.95 -20.16 -2.90
N TYR A 225 -14.60 -19.69 -4.11
CA TYR A 225 -15.57 -19.54 -5.20
C TYR A 225 -15.35 -20.52 -6.36
N PHE A 226 -14.10 -20.79 -6.73
CA PHE A 226 -13.73 -21.54 -7.93
C PHE A 226 -13.13 -22.92 -7.58
N GLY A 227 -12.67 -23.11 -6.33
CA GLY A 227 -11.97 -24.30 -5.91
C GLY A 227 -10.51 -24.34 -6.35
N MET A 228 -9.85 -23.18 -6.49
CA MET A 228 -8.43 -23.08 -6.89
C MET A 228 -7.42 -23.58 -5.83
N GLY A 229 -7.88 -24.09 -4.68
CA GLY A 229 -7.04 -24.67 -3.63
C GLY A 229 -6.53 -23.63 -2.61
N ASN A 230 -5.37 -23.91 -1.99
CA ASN A 230 -4.81 -23.08 -0.93
C ASN A 230 -4.44 -21.66 -1.39
N MET A 231 -4.88 -20.64 -0.64
CA MET A 231 -4.48 -19.23 -0.83
C MET A 231 -3.43 -18.81 0.20
N ALA A 232 -2.27 -18.35 -0.28
CA ALA A 232 -1.29 -17.58 0.51
C ALA A 232 -1.80 -16.16 0.80
N VAL A 233 -2.48 -15.54 -0.17
CA VAL A 233 -3.17 -14.25 -0.02
C VAL A 233 -4.58 -14.39 -0.58
N SER A 234 -5.59 -14.07 0.23
CA SER A 234 -7.00 -14.17 -0.17
C SER A 234 -7.40 -13.12 -1.21
N TRP A 235 -8.54 -13.33 -1.87
CA TRP A 235 -9.14 -12.34 -2.78
C TRP A 235 -9.20 -10.93 -2.21
N HIS A 236 -8.55 -9.99 -2.88
CA HIS A 236 -8.49 -8.58 -2.50
C HIS A 236 -8.33 -7.66 -3.71
N HIS A 237 -8.42 -6.36 -3.44
CA HIS A 237 -7.86 -5.31 -4.27
C HIS A 237 -6.67 -4.73 -3.49
N ASP A 238 -5.64 -4.27 -4.18
CA ASP A 238 -4.59 -3.47 -3.57
C ASP A 238 -5.16 -2.14 -3.06
N GLU A 239 -4.75 -1.75 -1.85
CA GLU A 239 -5.16 -0.51 -1.18
C GLU A 239 -4.07 0.58 -1.36
N ASN A 240 -4.39 1.84 -1.06
CA ASN A 240 -3.43 2.96 -1.07
C ASN A 240 -2.56 3.07 -2.35
N LEU A 241 -3.17 2.87 -3.52
CA LEU A 241 -2.55 3.11 -4.82
C LEU A 241 -3.11 4.39 -5.45
N VAL A 242 -2.28 5.08 -6.24
CA VAL A 242 -2.73 6.13 -7.16
C VAL A 242 -3.77 5.54 -8.13
N GLU A 243 -4.84 6.29 -8.41
CA GLU A 243 -5.94 5.82 -9.26
C GLU A 243 -5.43 5.42 -10.65
N ARG A 244 -5.83 4.22 -11.11
CA ARG A 244 -5.38 3.58 -12.36
C ARG A 244 -3.86 3.40 -12.49
N SER A 245 -3.10 3.46 -11.40
CA SER A 245 -1.68 3.12 -11.46
C SER A 245 -1.46 1.62 -11.67
N THR A 246 -0.38 1.29 -12.36
CA THR A 246 0.03 -0.09 -12.62
C THR A 246 0.56 -0.73 -11.33
N VAL A 247 0.42 -2.05 -11.22
CA VAL A 247 1.17 -2.87 -10.27
C VAL A 247 1.99 -3.87 -11.06
N ALA A 248 3.30 -3.97 -10.78
CA ALA A 248 4.20 -4.92 -11.42
C ALA A 248 4.74 -5.92 -10.41
N VAL A 249 4.70 -7.21 -10.74
CA VAL A 249 5.02 -8.29 -9.78
C VAL A 249 6.02 -9.25 -10.39
N TYR A 250 7.24 -9.24 -9.85
CA TYR A 250 8.25 -10.26 -10.14
C TYR A 250 8.08 -11.44 -9.18
N SER A 251 8.08 -12.66 -9.71
CA SER A 251 7.88 -13.91 -8.97
C SER A 251 9.15 -14.75 -8.90
N TYR A 252 9.46 -15.28 -7.72
CA TYR A 252 10.56 -16.24 -7.54
C TYR A 252 10.12 -17.41 -6.67
N SER A 253 9.78 -18.53 -7.31
CA SER A 253 9.59 -19.82 -6.66
C SER A 253 10.97 -20.47 -6.44
N CYS A 254 11.25 -20.92 -5.22
CA CYS A 254 12.45 -21.67 -4.88
C CYS A 254 12.26 -23.16 -5.23
N GLU A 255 12.17 -23.45 -6.53
CA GLU A 255 12.16 -24.82 -7.04
C GLU A 255 13.61 -25.33 -7.15
N ASP A 256 13.88 -26.54 -6.66
CA ASP A 256 15.16 -27.20 -6.90
C ASP A 256 15.24 -27.59 -8.38
N SER A 257 16.31 -27.19 -9.07
CA SER A 257 16.52 -27.44 -10.51
C SER A 257 16.74 -28.92 -10.88
N SER A 258 16.54 -29.83 -9.93
CA SER A 258 16.62 -31.28 -10.04
C SER A 258 15.27 -31.99 -9.94
N ALA A 259 14.17 -31.26 -9.70
CA ALA A 259 12.83 -31.81 -9.83
C ALA A 259 12.54 -32.08 -11.31
N GLU A 260 12.76 -33.32 -11.76
CA GLU A 260 12.31 -33.79 -13.07
C GLU A 260 10.83 -33.40 -13.25
N GLU A 261 10.49 -32.86 -14.43
CA GLU A 261 9.11 -32.60 -14.80
C GLU A 261 8.36 -33.95 -14.83
N THR A 262 7.73 -34.29 -13.70
CA THR A 262 6.84 -35.44 -13.51
C THR A 262 5.53 -35.18 -14.24
N SER A 263 5.68 -35.14 -15.56
CA SER A 263 4.76 -34.74 -16.62
C SER A 263 3.75 -35.86 -16.90
N ASP A 264 3.11 -36.37 -15.85
CA ASP A 264 2.20 -37.51 -15.97
C ASP A 264 0.96 -37.40 -15.08
N TRP A 265 0.22 -36.29 -15.17
CA TRP A 265 -1.16 -36.25 -14.68
C TRP A 265 -2.08 -35.49 -15.63
N ASN A 266 -3.19 -36.13 -16.03
CA ASN A 266 -4.38 -35.46 -16.56
C ASN A 266 -5.10 -34.68 -15.43
N LEU A 267 -4.41 -33.69 -14.85
CA LEU A 267 -4.95 -32.81 -13.82
C LEU A 267 -6.04 -31.93 -14.43
N LYS A 268 -7.26 -32.04 -13.91
CA LYS A 268 -8.34 -31.08 -14.20
C LYS A 268 -8.14 -29.83 -13.35
N GLY A 269 -7.77 -28.72 -13.98
CA GLY A 269 -7.53 -27.44 -13.31
C GLY A 269 -6.05 -27.20 -12.99
N ARG A 270 -5.78 -26.28 -12.05
CA ARG A 270 -4.42 -25.78 -11.79
C ARG A 270 -3.55 -26.81 -11.05
N ASP A 271 -2.26 -26.80 -11.34
CA ASP A 271 -1.27 -27.62 -10.66
C ASP A 271 -1.15 -27.21 -9.16
N PRO A 272 -1.40 -28.12 -8.20
CA PRO A 272 -1.29 -27.82 -6.77
C PRO A 272 0.15 -27.51 -6.32
N ALA A 273 1.17 -28.03 -7.00
CA ALA A 273 2.58 -27.84 -6.66
C ALA A 273 3.12 -26.47 -7.08
N VAL A 274 2.61 -25.92 -8.19
CA VAL A 274 3.05 -24.65 -8.76
C VAL A 274 2.30 -23.48 -8.15
N TRP A 275 3.01 -22.38 -7.91
CA TRP A 275 2.42 -21.12 -7.46
C TRP A 275 1.64 -20.44 -8.58
N HIS A 276 0.49 -19.83 -8.25
CA HIS A 276 -0.32 -19.12 -9.25
C HIS A 276 -0.79 -17.75 -8.73
N VAL A 277 -1.01 -16.80 -9.64
CA VAL A 277 -1.90 -15.64 -9.39
C VAL A 277 -3.30 -16.01 -9.87
N GLY A 278 -4.29 -15.85 -8.99
CA GLY A 278 -5.70 -16.01 -9.33
C GLY A 278 -6.33 -14.64 -9.62
N LEU A 279 -7.17 -14.53 -10.65
CA LEU A 279 -7.95 -13.33 -10.96
C LEU A 279 -9.44 -13.66 -11.13
N LYS A 280 -10.30 -12.73 -10.73
CA LYS A 280 -11.74 -12.73 -10.99
C LYS A 280 -12.25 -11.32 -11.24
N VAL A 281 -13.29 -11.17 -12.05
CA VAL A 281 -14.07 -9.91 -12.10
C VAL A 281 -14.68 -9.64 -10.71
N ALA A 282 -14.64 -8.40 -10.23
CA ALA A 282 -15.18 -8.06 -8.92
C ALA A 282 -16.71 -8.15 -8.91
N TRP A 283 -17.29 -8.77 -7.87
CA TRP A 283 -18.75 -8.97 -7.69
C TRP A 283 -19.46 -9.80 -8.76
N ASP A 284 -18.72 -10.42 -9.66
CA ASP A 284 -19.24 -11.29 -10.72
C ASP A 284 -19.26 -12.78 -10.30
N ILE A 285 -20.28 -13.50 -10.78
CA ILE A 285 -20.53 -14.93 -10.63
C ILE A 285 -20.67 -15.67 -11.98
N GLU A 286 -20.63 -14.96 -13.11
CA GLU A 286 -20.77 -15.56 -14.45
C GLU A 286 -19.41 -15.79 -15.11
N THR A 287 -18.51 -14.80 -15.06
CA THR A 287 -17.20 -14.90 -15.72
C THR A 287 -16.30 -15.93 -15.00
N PRO A 288 -15.74 -16.92 -15.73
CA PRO A 288 -14.78 -17.85 -15.13
C PRO A 288 -13.55 -17.12 -14.58
N GLY A 289 -12.99 -17.62 -13.48
CA GLY A 289 -11.73 -17.12 -12.93
C GLY A 289 -10.53 -17.50 -13.81
N LEU A 290 -9.41 -16.80 -13.66
CA LEU A 290 -8.11 -17.25 -14.20
C LEU A 290 -7.21 -17.72 -13.06
N ALA A 291 -6.46 -18.80 -13.28
CA ALA A 291 -5.31 -19.19 -12.46
C ALA A 291 -4.08 -19.29 -13.36
N ILE A 292 -3.15 -18.32 -13.23
CA ILE A 292 -1.96 -18.23 -14.07
C ILE A 292 -0.73 -18.74 -13.30
N PRO A 293 -0.01 -19.76 -13.79
CA PRO A 293 1.18 -20.29 -13.14
C PRO A 293 2.30 -19.27 -13.11
N LEU A 294 3.08 -19.29 -12.03
CA LEU A 294 4.19 -18.38 -11.77
C LEU A 294 5.44 -19.22 -11.45
N ARG A 295 6.30 -19.42 -12.45
CA ARG A 295 7.59 -20.10 -12.31
C ARG A 295 8.66 -19.12 -11.80
N GLN A 296 9.88 -19.63 -11.62
CA GLN A 296 11.05 -18.81 -11.27
C GLN A 296 11.32 -17.74 -12.33
N GLY A 297 11.29 -16.47 -11.92
CA GLY A 297 11.62 -15.31 -12.75
C GLY A 297 10.46 -14.72 -13.55
N ASP A 298 9.30 -15.38 -13.62
CA ASP A 298 8.12 -14.86 -14.29
C ASP A 298 7.64 -13.54 -13.66
N PHE A 299 7.12 -12.63 -14.48
CA PHE A 299 6.48 -11.41 -13.98
C PHE A 299 5.13 -11.12 -14.63
N TYR A 300 4.29 -10.38 -13.92
CA TYR A 300 3.02 -9.89 -14.45
C TYR A 300 2.77 -8.43 -14.10
N LEU A 301 1.95 -7.78 -14.92
CA LEU A 301 1.54 -6.39 -14.77
C LEU A 301 0.00 -6.32 -14.70
N MET A 302 -0.52 -5.63 -13.68
CA MET A 302 -1.93 -5.26 -13.58
C MET A 302 -2.06 -3.81 -14.04
N LEU A 303 -2.54 -3.59 -15.27
CA LEU A 303 -2.57 -2.27 -15.91
C LEU A 303 -3.85 -1.49 -15.57
N ASP A 304 -3.71 -0.17 -15.52
CA ASP A 304 -4.83 0.79 -15.50
C ASP A 304 -5.90 0.45 -14.43
N ASP A 305 -7.19 0.33 -14.78
CA ASP A 305 -8.26 0.03 -13.82
C ASP A 305 -8.38 -1.45 -13.40
N LEU A 306 -7.45 -2.35 -13.79
CA LEU A 306 -7.58 -3.79 -13.50
C LEU A 306 -7.74 -4.05 -12.00
N ASN A 307 -6.94 -3.39 -11.15
CA ASN A 307 -7.06 -3.53 -9.68
C ASN A 307 -8.36 -2.94 -9.12
N MET A 308 -9.07 -2.08 -9.86
CA MET A 308 -10.38 -1.54 -9.46
C MET A 308 -11.53 -2.45 -9.90
N THR A 309 -11.45 -3.00 -11.10
CA THR A 309 -12.49 -3.81 -11.75
C THR A 309 -12.42 -5.30 -11.39
N HIS A 310 -11.23 -5.79 -11.04
CA HIS A 310 -10.96 -7.18 -10.71
C HIS A 310 -10.43 -7.34 -9.28
N GLN A 311 -10.60 -8.54 -8.75
CA GLN A 311 -9.94 -8.99 -7.53
C GLN A 311 -8.86 -10.00 -7.90
N HIS A 312 -7.78 -10.02 -7.13
CA HIS A 312 -6.73 -11.01 -7.29
C HIS A 312 -6.43 -11.74 -5.97
N CYS A 313 -5.89 -12.95 -6.08
CA CYS A 313 -5.43 -13.77 -4.97
C CYS A 313 -4.08 -14.42 -5.32
N VAL A 314 -3.36 -14.92 -4.32
CA VAL A 314 -2.13 -15.69 -4.52
C VAL A 314 -2.38 -17.11 -4.06
N LEU A 315 -2.32 -18.04 -5.01
CA LEU A 315 -2.52 -19.47 -4.79
C LEU A 315 -1.17 -20.10 -4.49
N ALA A 316 -1.11 -20.82 -3.37
CA ALA A 316 0.12 -21.46 -2.91
C ALA A 316 0.44 -22.71 -3.76
N GLY A 317 1.72 -22.81 -4.13
CA GLY A 317 2.37 -24.06 -4.51
C GLY A 317 2.92 -24.80 -3.28
N PHE A 318 3.85 -25.73 -3.49
CA PHE A 318 4.52 -26.48 -2.41
C PHE A 318 5.87 -25.89 -1.98
N SER A 319 6.66 -25.40 -2.93
CA SER A 319 7.98 -24.82 -2.64
C SER A 319 7.88 -23.44 -1.98
N PRO A 320 8.90 -22.98 -1.24
CA PRO A 320 8.97 -21.59 -0.77
C PRO A 320 8.95 -20.60 -1.94
N ARG A 321 8.39 -19.41 -1.75
CA ARG A 321 8.31 -18.38 -2.79
C ARG A 321 8.53 -16.98 -2.26
N PHE A 322 9.25 -16.17 -3.03
CA PHE A 322 9.34 -14.72 -2.94
C PHE A 322 8.56 -14.02 -4.05
N SER A 323 8.14 -12.77 -3.80
CA SER A 323 7.78 -11.85 -4.88
C SER A 323 8.05 -10.40 -4.50
N SER A 324 8.38 -9.58 -5.50
CA SER A 324 8.52 -8.11 -5.38
C SER A 324 7.31 -7.47 -6.06
N THR A 325 6.50 -6.72 -5.32
CA THR A 325 5.23 -6.14 -5.78
C THR A 325 5.35 -4.62 -5.87
N HIS A 326 5.83 -4.13 -7.00
CA HIS A 326 6.11 -2.73 -7.29
C HIS A 326 4.81 -1.95 -7.53
N ARG A 327 4.68 -0.78 -6.91
CA ARG A 327 3.43 -0.01 -6.79
C ARG A 327 3.70 1.47 -6.93
N VAL A 328 2.74 2.21 -7.49
CA VAL A 328 2.64 3.66 -7.28
C VAL A 328 1.72 3.88 -6.08
N ALA A 329 2.30 3.88 -4.88
CA ALA A 329 1.54 4.14 -3.67
C ALA A 329 1.03 5.59 -3.67
N ASP A 330 -0.22 5.79 -3.22
CA ASP A 330 -0.72 7.13 -2.92
C ASP A 330 0.01 7.66 -1.69
N CYS A 331 0.99 8.52 -1.97
CA CYS A 331 1.85 9.14 -0.97
C CYS A 331 1.42 10.57 -0.63
N SER A 332 0.26 11.05 -1.11
CA SER A 332 -0.25 12.42 -0.89
C SER A 332 -0.30 12.83 0.59
N ARG A 333 -0.60 11.88 1.48
CA ARG A 333 -0.53 11.99 2.95
C ARG A 333 0.38 10.93 3.59
N GLY A 334 1.31 10.39 2.79
CA GLY A 334 2.07 9.17 3.08
C GLY A 334 3.58 9.37 3.15
N THR A 335 4.10 10.58 3.00
CA THR A 335 5.53 10.89 3.07
C THR A 335 5.93 11.59 4.36
N LEU A 336 7.20 11.41 4.74
CA LEU A 336 7.82 12.15 5.85
C LEU A 336 7.79 13.67 5.63
N GLU A 337 7.97 14.11 4.38
CA GLU A 337 7.88 15.52 3.98
C GLU A 337 6.49 16.10 4.26
N TYR A 338 5.43 15.39 3.86
CA TYR A 338 4.04 15.80 4.14
C TYR A 338 3.82 15.98 5.65
N ILE A 339 4.14 14.98 6.47
CA ILE A 339 3.85 15.06 7.91
C ILE A 339 4.74 16.08 8.62
N PHE A 340 5.99 16.29 8.19
CA PHE A 340 6.80 17.42 8.67
C PHE A 340 6.19 18.77 8.31
N GLY A 341 5.69 18.94 7.09
CA GLY A 341 4.97 20.15 6.68
C GLY A 341 3.71 20.41 7.52
N GLN A 342 2.94 19.36 7.82
CA GLN A 342 1.79 19.43 8.73
C GLN A 342 2.22 19.84 10.15
N CYS A 343 3.24 19.20 10.72
CA CYS A 343 3.76 19.56 12.04
C CYS A 343 4.25 21.00 12.10
N GLU A 344 5.02 21.43 11.09
CA GLU A 344 5.56 22.78 11.01
C GLU A 344 4.44 23.82 10.84
N LEU A 345 3.38 23.50 10.08
CA LEU A 345 2.14 24.30 9.99
C LEU A 345 1.44 24.44 11.35
N ALA A 346 1.17 23.35 12.07
CA ALA A 346 0.53 23.40 13.38
C ALA A 346 1.35 24.25 14.37
N LEU A 347 2.68 24.07 14.39
CA LEU A 347 3.58 24.80 15.27
C LEU A 347 3.71 26.29 14.91
N GLN A 348 3.20 26.76 13.76
CA GLN A 348 3.07 28.20 13.50
C GLN A 348 2.18 28.89 14.53
N ASN A 349 1.22 28.19 15.17
CA ASN A 349 0.38 28.76 16.22
C ASN A 349 1.06 28.82 17.61
N LEU A 350 2.24 28.21 17.79
CA LEU A 350 3.00 28.29 19.04
C LEU A 350 3.92 29.52 19.03
N GLN A 351 4.00 30.23 20.16
CA GLN A 351 4.97 31.29 20.38
C GLN A 351 5.60 31.21 21.78
N THR A 352 6.82 31.74 21.89
CA THR A 352 7.53 31.92 23.16
C THR A 352 7.58 33.41 23.46
N ASP A 353 7.15 33.82 24.67
CA ASP A 353 7.33 35.19 25.15
C ASP A 353 8.85 35.49 25.31
N PRO A 354 9.40 36.50 24.62
CA PRO A 354 10.83 36.85 24.71
C PRO A 354 11.31 37.22 26.13
N ASN A 355 10.41 37.65 27.02
CA ASN A 355 10.77 38.15 28.35
C ASN A 355 10.66 37.08 29.43
N SER A 356 9.61 36.25 29.39
CA SER A 356 9.35 35.21 30.39
C SER A 356 9.78 33.80 29.98
N MET A 357 10.12 33.60 28.70
CA MET A 357 10.30 32.29 28.06
C MET A 357 9.06 31.37 28.13
N ALA A 358 7.90 31.89 28.56
CA ALA A 358 6.66 31.13 28.63
C ALA A 358 6.10 30.86 27.22
N LEU A 359 5.49 29.68 27.05
CA LEU A 359 4.81 29.30 25.82
C LEU A 359 3.36 29.79 25.84
N SER A 360 2.88 30.30 24.71
CA SER A 360 1.48 30.70 24.50
C SER A 360 1.05 30.42 23.06
N LEU A 361 -0.27 30.47 22.80
CA LEU A 361 -0.82 30.35 21.46
C LEU A 361 -0.95 31.74 20.81
N LYS A 362 -0.70 31.83 19.50
CA LYS A 362 -0.86 33.09 18.73
C LYS A 362 -2.32 33.40 18.44
N SER A 363 -3.10 32.36 18.15
CA SER A 363 -4.54 32.42 17.91
C SER A 363 -5.26 31.31 18.67
N VAL A 364 -6.43 31.67 19.19
CA VAL A 364 -7.40 30.79 19.84
C VAL A 364 -8.69 30.67 19.01
N GLU A 365 -8.66 31.10 17.76
CA GLU A 365 -9.77 30.90 16.81
C GLU A 365 -10.04 29.42 16.60
N THR A 366 -11.32 29.03 16.63
CA THR A 366 -11.74 27.63 16.60
C THR A 366 -11.20 26.87 15.39
N ALA A 367 -11.10 27.51 14.22
CA ALA A 367 -10.52 26.91 13.01
C ALA A 367 -9.02 26.60 13.15
N VAL A 368 -8.25 27.46 13.85
CA VAL A 368 -6.81 27.26 14.08
C VAL A 368 -6.59 26.18 15.13
N VAL A 369 -7.34 26.22 16.25
CA VAL A 369 -7.31 25.17 17.28
C VAL A 369 -7.66 23.82 16.68
N LYS A 370 -8.72 23.75 15.86
CA LYS A 370 -9.12 22.54 15.13
C LYS A 370 -7.99 21.97 14.29
N GLN A 371 -7.34 22.79 13.47
CA GLN A 371 -6.26 22.36 12.58
C GLN A 371 -5.08 21.79 13.39
N VAL A 372 -4.67 22.46 14.47
CA VAL A 372 -3.60 21.97 15.36
C VAL A 372 -3.96 20.60 15.95
N GLU A 373 -5.17 20.45 16.49
CA GLU A 373 -5.59 19.22 17.17
C GLU A 373 -5.88 18.05 16.20
N GLU A 374 -6.29 18.34 14.96
CA GLU A 374 -6.39 17.35 13.87
C GLU A 374 -5.00 16.84 13.45
N ILE A 375 -4.02 17.75 13.30
CA ILE A 375 -2.62 17.39 12.98
C ILE A 375 -1.99 16.62 14.15
N HIS A 376 -2.28 17.01 15.39
CA HIS A 376 -1.82 16.32 16.59
C HIS A 376 -2.29 14.85 16.60
N ASN A 377 -3.57 14.60 16.28
CA ASN A 377 -4.10 13.24 16.10
C ASN A 377 -3.43 12.51 14.93
N GLU A 378 -3.20 13.17 13.79
CA GLU A 378 -2.53 12.56 12.62
C GLU A 378 -1.11 12.09 12.97
N VAL A 379 -0.29 12.91 13.63
CA VAL A 379 1.07 12.54 14.05
C VAL A 379 1.06 11.37 15.03
N GLU A 380 0.17 11.41 16.03
CA GLU A 380 0.11 10.36 17.05
C GLU A 380 -0.32 9.00 16.45
N PHE A 381 -1.42 8.97 15.70
CA PHE A 381 -2.10 7.72 15.32
C PHE A 381 -1.77 7.20 13.92
N GLU A 382 -1.37 8.06 12.97
CA GLU A 382 -0.96 7.64 11.63
C GLU A 382 0.56 7.43 11.50
N TRP A 383 1.36 7.99 12.41
CA TRP A 383 2.83 7.92 12.34
C TRP A 383 3.46 7.26 13.56
N LEU A 384 3.42 7.89 14.74
CA LEU A 384 4.14 7.41 15.92
C LEU A 384 3.65 6.02 16.36
N ARG A 385 2.36 5.87 16.70
CA ARG A 385 1.82 4.59 17.16
C ARG A 385 1.89 3.50 16.08
N GLN A 386 1.75 3.87 14.81
CA GLN A 386 1.95 2.91 13.69
C GLN A 386 3.39 2.39 13.65
N PHE A 387 4.40 3.26 13.78
CA PHE A 387 5.81 2.86 13.76
C PHE A 387 6.16 1.98 14.96
N TRP A 388 5.89 2.45 16.18
CA TRP A 388 6.27 1.76 17.41
C TRP A 388 5.48 0.46 17.65
N PHE A 389 4.24 0.37 17.17
CA PHE A 389 3.48 -0.90 17.15
C PHE A 389 4.18 -2.02 16.34
N GLN A 390 5.06 -1.68 15.40
CA GLN A 390 5.82 -2.67 14.63
C GLN A 390 7.14 -3.06 15.30
N GLY A 391 7.38 -2.59 16.52
CA GLY A 391 8.57 -2.89 17.31
C GLY A 391 9.85 -2.41 16.65
N LYS A 392 10.95 -3.09 16.95
CA LYS A 392 12.31 -2.74 16.50
C LYS A 392 12.68 -3.41 15.17
N ARG A 393 11.71 -4.01 14.48
CA ARG A 393 11.92 -4.85 13.28
C ARG A 393 12.69 -4.16 12.16
N TYR A 394 12.44 -2.88 11.93
CA TYR A 394 13.14 -2.07 10.92
C TYR A 394 14.64 -1.92 11.22
N LEU A 395 15.05 -1.96 12.49
CA LEU A 395 16.45 -1.86 12.92
C LEU A 395 17.28 -3.11 12.57
N LYS A 396 16.66 -4.22 12.14
CA LYS A 396 17.41 -5.31 11.48
C LYS A 396 17.94 -4.89 10.09
N CYS A 397 17.32 -3.88 9.48
CA CYS A 397 17.62 -3.45 8.11
C CYS A 397 18.40 -2.13 8.07
N THR A 398 17.90 -1.12 8.79
CA THR A 398 18.40 0.27 8.78
C THR A 398 17.93 1.04 10.01
N ASP A 399 18.68 2.06 10.43
CA ASP A 399 18.25 3.02 11.47
C ASP A 399 17.61 4.30 10.90
N TRP A 400 17.39 4.37 9.58
CA TRP A 400 16.95 5.59 8.85
C TRP A 400 15.74 6.29 9.49
N TRP A 401 14.76 5.52 9.99
CA TRP A 401 13.53 6.07 10.59
C TRP A 401 13.67 6.57 12.03
N LEU A 402 14.75 6.25 12.76
CA LEU A 402 14.89 6.67 14.17
C LEU A 402 14.94 8.19 14.33
N LYS A 403 15.77 8.88 13.53
CA LYS A 403 15.89 10.34 13.57
C LYS A 403 14.61 11.06 13.11
N PRO A 404 13.95 10.64 12.00
CA PRO A 404 12.60 11.08 11.65
C PRO A 404 11.56 10.92 12.77
N MET A 405 11.49 9.75 13.41
CA MET A 405 10.50 9.46 14.44
C MET A 405 10.76 10.25 15.73
N ALA A 406 12.02 10.45 16.11
CA ALA A 406 12.38 11.36 17.20
C ALA A 406 11.93 12.81 16.91
N LYS A 407 12.14 13.33 15.68
CA LYS A 407 11.65 14.68 15.30
C LYS A 407 10.11 14.75 15.31
N LEU A 408 9.42 13.70 14.87
CA LEU A 408 7.95 13.63 14.98
C LEU A 408 7.48 13.62 16.44
N GLU A 409 8.18 12.93 17.33
CA GLU A 409 7.87 12.93 18.76
C GLU A 409 8.13 14.30 19.40
N GLU A 410 9.22 14.99 19.06
CA GLU A 410 9.47 16.38 19.49
C GLU A 410 8.35 17.34 19.05
N PHE A 411 7.83 17.17 17.83
CA PHE A 411 6.69 17.93 17.32
C PHE A 411 5.41 17.58 18.09
N TRP A 412 5.11 16.30 18.28
CA TRP A 412 3.96 15.82 19.04
C TRP A 412 3.99 16.30 20.51
N ARG A 413 5.14 16.25 21.20
CA ARG A 413 5.30 16.78 22.58
C ARG A 413 4.99 18.29 22.66
N LYS A 414 5.31 19.06 21.63
CA LYS A 414 4.93 20.49 21.56
C LYS A 414 3.42 20.66 21.34
N MET A 415 2.77 19.76 20.60
CA MET A 415 1.32 19.78 20.42
C MET A 415 0.57 19.39 21.70
N GLU A 416 1.08 18.46 22.52
CA GLU A 416 0.55 18.22 23.88
C GLU A 416 0.59 19.49 24.75
N ILE A 417 1.65 20.30 24.65
CA ILE A 417 1.72 21.61 25.32
C ILE A 417 0.66 22.56 24.74
N MET A 418 0.50 22.60 23.41
CA MET A 418 -0.52 23.44 22.76
C MET A 418 -1.95 23.05 23.15
N THR A 419 -2.25 21.76 23.28
CA THR A 419 -3.54 21.28 23.81
C THR A 419 -3.73 21.77 25.26
N SER A 420 -2.71 21.65 26.12
CA SER A 420 -2.77 22.16 27.49
C SER A 420 -3.01 23.67 27.56
N LEU A 421 -2.38 24.45 26.68
CA LEU A 421 -2.61 25.90 26.55
C LEU A 421 -4.03 26.20 26.06
N ALA A 422 -4.54 25.51 25.04
CA ALA A 422 -5.90 25.70 24.54
C ALA A 422 -6.94 25.42 25.64
N LEU A 423 -6.73 24.37 26.44
CA LEU A 423 -7.55 24.04 27.62
C LEU A 423 -7.49 25.11 28.71
N GLN A 424 -6.38 25.83 28.86
CA GLN A 424 -6.27 26.97 29.79
C GLN A 424 -7.00 28.21 29.26
N GLU A 425 -6.90 28.49 27.96
CA GLU A 425 -7.57 29.65 27.34
C GLU A 425 -9.10 29.54 27.41
N VAL A 426 -9.70 28.37 27.11
CA VAL A 426 -11.17 28.17 27.20
C VAL A 426 -11.71 28.25 28.64
N ARG A 427 -10.85 28.15 29.66
CA ARG A 427 -11.21 28.37 31.07
C ARG A 427 -11.23 29.85 31.48
N LYS A 428 -10.64 30.75 30.68
CA LYS A 428 -10.66 32.19 30.96
C LYS A 428 -12.03 32.79 30.65
N LYS A 429 -12.47 33.74 31.48
CA LYS A 429 -13.76 34.44 31.32
C LYS A 429 -13.70 35.64 30.35
N GLU A 430 -12.61 35.76 29.59
CA GLU A 430 -12.30 36.93 28.76
C GLU A 430 -12.81 36.80 27.30
N GLN A 431 -13.14 35.59 26.86
CA GLN A 431 -13.74 35.32 25.55
C GLN A 431 -15.26 35.49 25.58
N THR A 432 -15.86 35.75 24.41
CA THR A 432 -17.33 35.69 24.24
C THR A 432 -17.82 34.26 24.46
N GLU A 433 -19.00 34.10 25.06
CA GLU A 433 -19.50 32.75 25.40
C GLU A 433 -19.74 31.87 24.16
N GLU A 434 -20.17 32.47 23.06
CA GLU A 434 -20.38 31.78 21.78
C GLU A 434 -19.08 31.19 21.23
N GLN A 435 -18.02 32.01 21.09
CA GLN A 435 -16.72 31.57 20.59
C GLN A 435 -16.02 30.57 21.52
N ARG A 436 -16.18 30.76 22.85
CA ARG A 436 -15.72 29.81 23.87
C ARG A 436 -16.40 28.45 23.69
N ASN A 437 -17.72 28.43 23.57
CA ASN A 437 -18.51 27.21 23.45
C ASN A 437 -18.28 26.48 22.12
N GLU A 438 -18.07 27.21 21.01
CA GLU A 438 -17.68 26.64 19.72
C GLU A 438 -16.30 25.94 19.83
N THR A 439 -15.33 26.61 20.47
CA THR A 439 -13.99 26.07 20.69
C THR A 439 -13.98 24.85 21.60
N ILE A 440 -14.74 24.86 22.71
CA ILE A 440 -14.91 23.68 23.57
C ILE A 440 -15.56 22.52 22.81
N SER A 441 -16.59 22.79 22.00
CA SER A 441 -17.26 21.75 21.19
C SER A 441 -16.29 21.10 20.18
N CYS A 442 -15.41 21.89 19.57
CA CYS A 442 -14.36 21.38 18.70
C CYS A 442 -13.30 20.54 19.45
N LEU A 443 -12.84 21.02 20.61
CA LEU A 443 -11.89 20.29 21.46
C LEU A 443 -12.49 18.95 21.94
N LEU A 444 -13.74 18.95 22.40
CA LEU A 444 -14.45 17.74 22.84
C LEU A 444 -14.46 16.66 21.76
N LEU A 445 -14.75 17.01 20.51
CA LEU A 445 -14.74 16.07 19.38
C LEU A 445 -13.36 15.42 19.19
N LEU A 446 -12.30 16.24 19.13
CA LEU A 446 -10.95 15.78 18.79
C LEU A 446 -10.26 15.05 19.96
N LEU A 447 -10.51 15.47 21.20
CA LEU A 447 -10.00 14.81 22.41
C LEU A 447 -10.73 13.50 22.70
N THR A 448 -12.04 13.41 22.44
CA THR A 448 -12.79 12.13 22.56
C THR A 448 -12.25 11.10 21.56
N GLU A 449 -11.95 11.50 20.32
CA GLU A 449 -11.33 10.60 19.34
C GLU A 449 -9.89 10.24 19.74
N ARG A 450 -9.10 11.19 20.29
CA ARG A 450 -7.75 10.91 20.82
C ARG A 450 -7.79 9.87 21.95
N GLN A 451 -8.68 10.05 22.93
CA GLN A 451 -8.92 9.11 24.03
C GLN A 451 -9.32 7.72 23.51
N ARG A 452 -10.30 7.66 22.60
CA ARG A 452 -10.76 6.41 21.98
C ARG A 452 -9.63 5.68 21.25
N LEU A 453 -8.81 6.41 20.48
CA LEU A 453 -7.68 5.85 19.75
C LEU A 453 -6.53 5.43 20.67
N ARG A 454 -6.20 6.20 21.73
CA ARG A 454 -5.21 5.79 22.75
C ARG A 454 -5.60 4.43 23.34
N ASN A 455 -6.84 4.30 23.80
CA ASN A 455 -7.38 3.04 24.33
C ASN A 455 -7.37 1.90 23.29
N GLU A 456 -7.72 2.17 22.03
CA GLU A 456 -7.67 1.18 20.94
C GLU A 456 -6.23 0.67 20.69
N TRP A 457 -5.24 1.56 20.70
CA TRP A 457 -3.83 1.23 20.47
C TRP A 457 -3.20 0.51 21.66
N THR A 458 -3.44 0.96 22.90
CA THR A 458 -2.97 0.28 24.12
C THR A 458 -3.48 -1.16 24.16
N ALA A 459 -4.79 -1.37 23.91
CA ALA A 459 -5.37 -2.71 23.83
C ALA A 459 -4.80 -3.56 22.67
N ARG A 460 -4.42 -2.94 21.55
CA ARG A 460 -3.77 -3.64 20.42
C ARG A 460 -2.36 -4.11 20.78
N CYS A 461 -1.57 -3.27 21.46
CA CYS A 461 -0.22 -3.62 21.92
C CYS A 461 -0.23 -4.75 22.98
N GLN A 462 -1.29 -4.83 23.79
CA GLN A 462 -1.49 -5.83 24.84
C GLN A 462 -2.37 -7.03 24.39
N SER A 463 -2.51 -7.24 23.08
CA SER A 463 -3.31 -8.36 22.56
C SER A 463 -2.53 -9.68 22.64
N GLU A 464 -3.21 -10.80 22.90
CA GLU A 464 -2.59 -12.15 22.94
C GLU A 464 -1.68 -12.45 21.71
N PRO A 465 -2.05 -12.10 20.46
CA PRO A 465 -1.13 -12.23 19.33
C PRO A 465 0.13 -11.35 19.47
N ALA A 466 0.00 -10.12 19.96
CA ALA A 466 1.13 -9.21 20.17
C ALA A 466 2.11 -9.73 21.24
N GLU A 467 1.61 -10.30 22.34
CA GLU A 467 2.43 -10.88 23.41
C GLU A 467 3.24 -12.09 22.94
N SER A 468 2.71 -12.84 21.96
CA SER A 468 3.36 -14.02 21.37
C SER A 468 4.58 -13.71 20.47
N LEU A 469 4.83 -12.43 20.15
CA LEU A 469 5.93 -12.04 19.25
C LEU A 469 7.31 -12.11 19.92
N PRO A 470 8.39 -12.39 19.14
CA PRO A 470 9.77 -12.22 19.60
C PRO A 470 10.05 -10.78 20.03
N GLU A 471 10.96 -10.58 20.99
CA GLU A 471 11.27 -9.27 21.59
C GLU A 471 11.56 -8.16 20.56
N GLU A 472 12.27 -8.46 19.46
CA GLU A 472 12.55 -7.44 18.42
C GLU A 472 11.30 -6.99 17.64
N GLN A 473 10.22 -7.76 17.69
CA GLN A 473 8.96 -7.53 16.97
C GLN A 473 7.79 -7.15 17.90
N LYS A 474 7.97 -7.23 19.23
CA LYS A 474 6.92 -6.88 20.18
C LYS A 474 6.46 -5.42 19.98
N PRO A 475 5.15 -5.17 19.88
CA PRO A 475 4.62 -3.82 19.78
C PRO A 475 5.00 -2.94 20.97
N GLU A 476 5.59 -1.79 20.70
CA GLU A 476 5.91 -0.78 21.70
C GLU A 476 4.75 0.23 21.75
N CYS A 477 4.06 0.30 22.88
CA CYS A 477 2.97 1.26 23.09
C CYS A 477 3.54 2.66 23.34
N HIS A 478 4.02 3.32 22.29
CA HIS A 478 4.72 4.61 22.37
C HIS A 478 4.10 5.66 21.43
N PRO A 479 3.96 6.94 21.85
CA PRO A 479 4.29 7.47 23.18
C PRO A 479 3.29 7.02 24.27
N PHE A 480 3.79 6.79 25.48
CA PHE A 480 3.01 6.48 26.69
C PHE A 480 3.74 7.03 27.92
N TRP A 481 2.99 7.47 28.91
CA TRP A 481 3.50 7.98 30.18
C TRP A 481 2.47 7.75 31.29
N THR A 482 2.95 7.72 32.52
CA THR A 482 2.12 7.64 33.73
C THR A 482 1.87 9.02 34.34
N ASN A 483 0.85 9.14 35.20
CA ASN A 483 0.55 10.40 35.90
C ASN A 483 1.64 10.83 36.90
N GLU A 484 2.63 9.99 37.19
CA GLU A 484 3.79 10.31 38.03
C GLU A 484 4.91 11.02 37.24
N GLU A 485 4.87 11.00 35.90
CA GLU A 485 5.88 11.62 35.05
C GLU A 485 5.65 13.14 34.90
N SER A 486 6.37 13.92 35.70
CA SER A 486 6.28 15.39 35.77
C SER A 486 6.57 16.17 34.48
N ASN A 487 6.92 15.49 33.39
CA ASN A 487 7.46 16.09 32.17
C ASN A 487 6.42 16.27 31.05
N MET A 488 5.20 15.75 31.23
CA MET A 488 4.10 15.88 30.28
C MET A 488 3.04 16.87 30.81
N PRO A 489 2.49 17.75 29.94
CA PRO A 489 1.59 18.84 30.36
C PRO A 489 0.12 18.40 30.52
N LEU A 490 -0.19 17.15 30.19
CA LEU A 490 -1.50 16.50 30.26
C LEU A 490 -1.33 15.03 30.66
N PRO A 491 -2.35 14.39 31.26
CA PRO A 491 -2.36 12.95 31.45
C PRO A 491 -2.46 12.20 30.11
N PHE A 492 -1.99 10.96 30.07
CA PHE A 492 -2.18 10.07 28.91
C PHE A 492 -3.67 9.78 28.69
N ASP A 493 -4.37 9.45 29.79
CA ASP A 493 -5.82 9.25 29.86
C ASP A 493 -6.52 10.61 29.96
N LEU A 494 -7.35 10.93 28.97
CA LEU A 494 -7.99 12.24 28.83
C LEU A 494 -9.43 12.25 29.39
N GLU A 495 -9.91 11.17 30.01
CA GLU A 495 -11.31 11.05 30.44
C GLU A 495 -11.74 12.19 31.39
N GLU A 496 -10.93 12.50 32.41
CA GLU A 496 -11.21 13.61 33.34
C GLU A 496 -11.20 14.99 32.64
N VAL A 497 -10.32 15.16 31.65
CA VAL A 497 -10.22 16.40 30.86
C VAL A 497 -11.48 16.58 30.00
N ILE A 498 -11.96 15.50 29.38
CA ILE A 498 -13.18 15.48 28.56
C ILE A 498 -14.41 15.77 29.43
N VAL A 499 -14.56 15.09 30.57
CA VAL A 499 -15.66 15.33 31.52
C VAL A 499 -15.64 16.78 32.03
N HIS A 500 -14.46 17.33 32.34
CA HIS A 500 -14.35 18.73 32.75
C HIS A 500 -14.79 19.70 31.64
N LEU A 501 -14.40 19.46 30.39
CA LEU A 501 -14.85 20.28 29.25
C LEU A 501 -16.36 20.19 29.02
N GLN A 502 -16.97 19.00 29.16
CA GLN A 502 -18.42 18.82 29.05
C GLN A 502 -19.17 19.67 30.08
N ASN A 503 -18.65 19.75 31.31
CA ASN A 503 -19.21 20.55 32.40
C ASN A 503 -19.04 22.07 32.23
N LEU A 504 -18.26 22.55 31.24
CA LEU A 504 -18.12 23.97 30.91
C LEU A 504 -19.12 24.46 29.85
N VAL A 505 -19.87 23.53 29.22
CA VAL A 505 -20.89 23.82 28.19
C VAL A 505 -22.32 23.58 28.72
N GLN A 506 -22.44 22.96 29.90
CA GLN A 506 -23.70 22.82 30.66
C GLN A 506 -23.97 24.06 31.52
#